data_AF-A0AAD7RD22-F1
#
_entry.id   AF-A0AAD7RD22-F1
#
_cell.length_a   1.000
_cell.length_b   1.000
_cell.length_c   1.000
_cell.angle_alpha   90.00
_cell.angle_beta   90.00
_cell.angle_gamma   90.00
#
_symmetry.space_group_name_H-M   'P 1'
#
loop_
_entity.id
_entity.type
_entity.pdbx_description
1 polymer ?
#
loop_
_entity_poly.entity_id
_entity_poly.type
_entity_poly.pdbx_seq_one_letter_code
_entity_poly.pdbx_strand_id
1 'polypeptide(L)'
;MRASQRAKGRPEPQRTSPFSSNIGQRWWLFVLALLHPRVGSGQPFTSFHLERREWAFNHLTVHRATGALYLGAVNRVYKLSGNLTLLVSHNTGPEDDNKACYPPLIVQPCSEPLVSTNNVNKLLLIDYSQNRLLACGSLYQGVCKLLRLDDLFILVEPSHKKEHYLSSVNQTGTMYGVIVPSQGQDGTLFIGTAVDGKQDYFPTISSRKLPRDPESSAMLDYELHTDFVSSLIKIPSDTLALVSHFDIYYVYGFASGGFVYFLTVQPETPENSMSSGGSPSDLFYTSRIVRLCKDDHKFHSYVSLPMGCVRGGVEYRLLQAAYLSKPGRVLAAALNISAQDDVLFAIFSKGQKQYHRPPDDSALCVFTIRDINARIKERLQSCYQGEGNLELNWLLGKDVQCTKAPVPIDDSFCGLDINQPLGGSQLVAGHTLYTETRDRMTSVTSYVYNGYCVAFVGTKSGHLKKVSGA
;
A
#
# COMPACT_ATOMS: atom_id res chain seq x y z
N MET A 1 -19.89 57.65 -4.06
CA MET A 1 -21.00 58.45 -3.48
C MET A 1 -21.13 59.69 -4.35
N ARG A 2 -22.23 60.13 -4.98
CA ARG A 2 -23.66 59.80 -5.16
C ARG A 2 -23.98 60.27 -6.61
N ALA A 3 -24.63 59.47 -7.48
CA ALA A 3 -26.07 59.51 -7.82
C ALA A 3 -26.61 60.94 -8.13
N SER A 4 -27.44 61.25 -9.12
CA SER A 4 -28.29 60.56 -10.12
C SER A 4 -29.08 61.68 -10.85
N GLN A 5 -29.81 61.34 -11.94
CA GLN A 5 -31.02 61.98 -12.51
C GLN A 5 -30.84 62.54 -13.93
N ARG A 6 -31.80 62.47 -14.86
CA ARG A 6 -33.02 61.66 -15.08
C ARG A 6 -33.44 61.96 -16.53
N ALA A 7 -34.08 61.00 -17.18
CA ALA A 7 -34.59 61.05 -18.54
C ALA A 7 -35.77 62.02 -18.76
N LYS A 8 -36.01 62.44 -20.02
CA LYS A 8 -37.33 62.46 -20.71
C LYS A 8 -37.27 63.12 -22.10
N GLY A 9 -38.02 62.55 -23.06
CA GLY A 9 -38.67 63.35 -24.12
C GLY A 9 -38.49 62.88 -25.56
N ARG A 10 -39.47 62.13 -26.09
CA ARG A 10 -39.90 62.12 -27.51
C ARG A 10 -41.22 62.94 -27.57
N PRO A 11 -41.62 63.58 -28.69
CA PRO A 11 -42.15 62.84 -29.85
C PRO A 11 -41.96 63.49 -31.26
N GLU A 12 -42.31 62.68 -32.28
CA GLU A 12 -42.71 62.86 -33.71
C GLU A 12 -43.50 64.14 -34.12
N PRO A 13 -43.98 64.35 -35.39
CA PRO A 13 -43.86 63.59 -36.68
C PRO A 13 -43.65 64.48 -37.95
N GLN A 14 -43.46 63.89 -39.15
CA GLN A 14 -44.29 64.19 -40.36
C GLN A 14 -44.02 63.26 -41.58
N ARG A 15 -45.15 62.90 -42.21
CA ARG A 15 -45.49 62.07 -43.40
C ARG A 15 -45.08 62.74 -44.74
N THR A 16 -45.03 62.16 -45.96
CA THR A 16 -45.64 60.99 -46.67
C THR A 16 -44.94 60.88 -48.06
N SER A 17 -44.36 59.75 -48.50
CA SER A 17 -44.88 58.67 -49.43
C SER A 17 -44.94 59.06 -50.94
N PRO A 18 -44.95 58.13 -51.96
CA PRO A 18 -45.39 56.72 -51.88
C PRO A 18 -44.71 55.64 -52.80
N PHE A 19 -45.21 54.40 -52.67
CA PHE A 19 -45.12 53.16 -53.50
C PHE A 19 -43.83 52.29 -53.42
N SER A 20 -43.79 51.16 -52.68
CA SER A 20 -44.46 49.82 -52.78
C SER A 20 -43.84 48.93 -53.88
N SER A 21 -42.93 47.98 -53.57
CA SER A 21 -43.10 46.58 -53.06
C SER A 21 -43.05 45.55 -54.23
N ASN A 22 -42.61 44.29 -54.11
CA ASN A 22 -41.87 43.54 -53.09
C ASN A 22 -41.38 42.22 -53.74
N ILE A 23 -40.18 41.80 -53.36
CA ILE A 23 -39.78 40.46 -52.88
C ILE A 23 -40.21 39.22 -53.70
N GLY A 24 -39.19 38.52 -54.20
CA GLY A 24 -39.26 37.09 -54.46
C GLY A 24 -37.87 36.49 -54.59
N GLN A 25 -37.23 36.10 -53.47
CA GLN A 25 -36.21 35.04 -53.52
C GLN A 25 -35.95 34.42 -52.14
N ARG A 26 -36.04 33.10 -52.14
CA ARG A 26 -35.97 32.18 -51.02
C ARG A 26 -34.59 32.20 -50.36
N TRP A 27 -34.55 32.53 -49.07
CA TRP A 27 -33.38 32.31 -48.23
C TRP A 27 -33.36 30.84 -47.79
N TRP A 28 -32.44 30.06 -48.34
CA TRP A 28 -32.12 28.73 -47.84
C TRP A 28 -31.25 28.90 -46.59
N LEU A 29 -31.84 28.68 -45.41
CA LEU A 29 -31.10 28.49 -44.17
C LEU A 29 -30.42 27.13 -44.23
N PHE A 30 -29.12 27.10 -44.55
CA PHE A 30 -28.26 25.95 -44.28
C PHE A 30 -28.05 25.87 -42.77
N VAL A 31 -28.89 25.08 -42.08
CA VAL A 31 -28.58 24.58 -40.74
C VAL A 31 -27.45 23.57 -40.92
N LEU A 32 -26.20 24.00 -40.67
CA LEU A 32 -25.13 23.06 -40.37
C LEU A 32 -25.50 22.37 -39.06
N ALA A 33 -26.14 21.21 -39.16
CA ALA A 33 -26.18 20.25 -38.08
C ALA A 33 -24.71 19.89 -37.77
N LEU A 34 -24.18 20.45 -36.69
CA LEU A 34 -22.99 19.94 -36.03
C LEU A 34 -23.29 18.49 -35.62
N LEU A 35 -23.05 17.56 -36.54
CA LEU A 35 -22.82 16.16 -36.23
C LEU A 35 -21.59 16.16 -35.31
N HIS A 36 -21.84 16.32 -34.02
CA HIS A 36 -20.90 15.88 -33.01
C HIS A 36 -20.63 14.43 -33.39
N PRO A 37 -19.37 14.01 -33.58
CA PRO A 37 -19.10 12.59 -33.64
C PRO A 37 -19.73 12.05 -32.36
N ARG A 38 -20.73 11.16 -32.50
CA ARG A 38 -21.16 10.34 -31.39
C ARG A 38 -19.85 9.75 -30.89
N VAL A 39 -19.42 10.20 -29.71
CA VAL A 39 -18.43 9.49 -28.92
C VAL A 39 -19.00 8.09 -28.91
N GLY A 40 -18.40 7.19 -29.70
CA GLY A 40 -18.82 5.81 -29.73
C GLY A 40 -18.82 5.40 -28.27
N SER A 41 -19.97 4.97 -27.75
CA SER A 41 -20.01 4.31 -26.46
C SER A 41 -19.02 3.16 -26.61
N GLY A 42 -17.82 3.32 -26.06
CA GLY A 42 -16.82 2.26 -26.05
C GLY A 42 -17.53 1.01 -25.54
N GLN A 43 -17.21 -0.16 -26.11
CA GLN A 43 -17.78 -1.40 -25.61
C GLN A 43 -17.62 -1.43 -24.08
N PRO A 44 -18.69 -1.72 -23.33
CA PRO A 44 -18.60 -1.73 -21.88
C PRO A 44 -17.53 -2.76 -21.49
N PHE A 45 -16.62 -2.36 -20.61
CA PHE A 45 -15.67 -3.29 -20.02
C PHE A 45 -16.43 -4.35 -19.23
N THR A 46 -15.95 -5.59 -19.26
CA THR A 46 -16.48 -6.63 -18.40
C THR A 46 -16.29 -6.22 -16.94
N SER A 47 -17.32 -6.41 -16.13
CA SER A 47 -17.34 -5.99 -14.73
C SER A 47 -17.92 -7.08 -13.82
N PHE A 48 -17.40 -7.15 -12.60
CA PHE A 48 -17.97 -7.94 -11.51
C PHE A 48 -18.44 -6.97 -10.43
N HIS A 49 -19.66 -7.18 -9.93
CA HIS A 49 -20.31 -6.27 -8.99
C HIS A 49 -20.42 -6.91 -7.61
N LEU A 50 -20.49 -6.06 -6.59
CA LEU A 50 -20.68 -6.47 -5.20
C LEU A 50 -22.01 -7.21 -5.05
N GLU A 51 -22.02 -8.34 -4.33
CA GLU A 51 -23.28 -9.00 -3.93
C GLU A 51 -24.14 -8.07 -3.06
N ARG A 52 -23.48 -7.29 -2.19
CA ARG A 52 -24.10 -6.31 -1.30
C ARG A 52 -23.26 -5.04 -1.23
N ARG A 53 -23.89 -3.87 -1.15
CA ARG A 53 -23.19 -2.57 -1.12
C ARG A 53 -22.19 -2.44 0.03
N GLU A 54 -22.49 -3.07 1.17
CA GLU A 54 -21.63 -3.07 2.37
C GLU A 54 -20.44 -4.02 2.24
N TRP A 55 -20.49 -4.98 1.31
CA TRP A 55 -19.48 -6.02 1.16
C TRP A 55 -18.35 -5.61 0.23
N ALA A 56 -17.75 -4.45 0.51
CA ALA A 56 -16.75 -3.80 -0.33
C ALA A 56 -15.56 -4.73 -0.65
N PHE A 57 -15.01 -4.58 -1.86
CA PHE A 57 -13.77 -5.26 -2.26
C PHE A 57 -12.56 -4.64 -1.53
N ASN A 58 -11.60 -5.48 -1.17
CA ASN A 58 -10.39 -5.08 -0.44
C ASN A 58 -9.11 -5.34 -1.24
N HIS A 59 -8.94 -6.57 -1.74
CA HIS A 59 -7.71 -7.02 -2.40
C HIS A 59 -8.02 -7.83 -3.66
N LEU A 60 -7.15 -7.74 -4.66
CA LEU A 60 -7.24 -8.50 -5.90
C LEU A 60 -5.87 -9.09 -6.22
N THR A 61 -5.84 -10.35 -6.61
CA THR A 61 -4.65 -11.00 -7.15
C THR A 61 -5.02 -11.85 -8.36
N VAL A 62 -4.13 -11.90 -9.35
CA VAL A 62 -4.31 -12.67 -10.58
C VAL A 62 -3.26 -13.75 -10.62
N HIS A 63 -3.70 -14.98 -10.83
CA HIS A 63 -2.80 -16.11 -10.98
C HIS A 63 -2.02 -16.00 -12.29
N ARG A 64 -0.69 -15.87 -12.21
CA ARG A 64 0.18 -15.57 -13.35
C ARG A 64 0.08 -16.57 -14.51
N ALA A 65 -0.13 -17.87 -14.22
CA ALA A 65 -0.19 -18.90 -15.25
C ALA A 65 -1.61 -19.15 -15.83
N THR A 66 -2.65 -19.16 -14.99
CA THR A 66 -4.02 -19.55 -15.40
C THR A 66 -4.91 -18.36 -15.74
N GLY A 67 -4.53 -17.14 -15.33
CA GLY A 67 -5.37 -15.95 -15.47
C GLY A 67 -6.60 -15.94 -14.55
N ALA A 68 -6.74 -16.91 -13.64
CA ALA A 68 -7.80 -16.90 -12.63
C ALA A 68 -7.60 -15.72 -11.68
N LEU A 69 -8.69 -15.03 -11.35
CA LEU A 69 -8.67 -13.91 -10.42
C LEU A 69 -9.19 -14.35 -9.06
N TYR A 70 -8.51 -13.93 -8.01
CA TYR A 70 -8.97 -14.08 -6.62
C TYR A 70 -9.23 -12.69 -6.05
N LEU A 71 -10.42 -12.50 -5.51
CA LEU A 71 -10.89 -11.21 -5.00
C LEU A 71 -11.29 -11.37 -3.53
N GLY A 72 -10.56 -10.68 -2.66
CA GLY A 72 -10.84 -10.59 -1.23
C GLY A 72 -11.79 -9.43 -0.99
N ALA A 73 -12.89 -9.70 -0.31
CA ALA A 73 -13.93 -8.73 0.00
C ALA A 73 -14.36 -8.88 1.46
N VAL A 74 -15.16 -7.94 1.91
CA VAL A 74 -15.86 -8.10 3.19
C VAL A 74 -16.78 -9.32 3.11
N ASN A 75 -16.62 -10.25 4.07
CA ASN A 75 -17.37 -11.50 4.23
C ASN A 75 -17.21 -12.55 3.10
N ARG A 76 -16.38 -12.29 2.09
CA ARG A 76 -16.27 -13.16 0.92
C ARG A 76 -14.85 -13.24 0.37
N VAL A 77 -14.48 -14.41 -0.14
CA VAL A 77 -13.37 -14.58 -1.08
C VAL A 77 -13.94 -15.18 -2.35
N TYR A 78 -13.73 -14.53 -3.48
CA TYR A 78 -14.21 -14.98 -4.78
C TYR A 78 -13.08 -15.53 -5.63
N LYS A 79 -13.39 -16.57 -6.40
CA LYS A 79 -12.62 -17.00 -7.57
C LYS A 79 -13.41 -16.65 -8.83
N LEU A 80 -12.79 -15.90 -9.73
CA LEU A 80 -13.36 -15.49 -11.01
C LEU A 80 -12.50 -16.05 -12.15
N SER A 81 -13.12 -16.28 -13.29
CA SER A 81 -12.44 -16.54 -14.56
C SER A 81 -11.83 -15.26 -15.14
N GLY A 82 -11.00 -15.38 -16.18
CA GLY A 82 -10.34 -14.24 -16.83
C GLY A 82 -11.28 -13.16 -17.40
N ASN A 83 -12.54 -13.49 -17.67
CA ASN A 83 -13.57 -12.55 -18.08
C ASN A 83 -14.47 -12.10 -16.91
N LEU A 84 -14.03 -12.26 -15.66
CA LEU A 84 -14.77 -11.90 -14.44
C LEU A 84 -16.07 -12.68 -14.19
N THR A 85 -16.27 -13.82 -14.85
CA THR A 85 -17.39 -14.73 -14.48
C THR A 85 -17.07 -15.40 -13.14
N LEU A 86 -18.00 -15.34 -12.20
CA LEU A 86 -17.91 -15.99 -10.90
C LEU A 86 -17.82 -17.52 -11.05
N LEU A 87 -16.78 -18.12 -10.48
CA LEU A 87 -16.60 -19.57 -10.45
C LEU A 87 -16.89 -20.13 -9.05
N VAL A 88 -16.36 -19.47 -8.01
CA VAL A 88 -16.52 -19.90 -6.62
C VAL A 88 -16.66 -18.68 -5.71
N SER A 89 -17.56 -18.76 -4.72
CA SER A 89 -17.71 -17.77 -3.65
C SER A 89 -17.55 -18.47 -2.30
N HIS A 90 -16.49 -18.16 -1.58
CA HIS A 90 -16.20 -18.66 -0.25
C HIS A 90 -16.74 -17.67 0.80
N ASN A 91 -17.52 -18.15 1.76
CA ASN A 91 -18.05 -17.33 2.85
C ASN A 91 -17.03 -17.15 3.98
N THR A 92 -16.74 -15.92 4.37
CA THR A 92 -15.87 -15.59 5.51
C THR A 92 -16.57 -14.84 6.64
N GLY A 93 -17.87 -14.54 6.53
CA GLY A 93 -18.66 -13.87 7.57
C GLY A 93 -20.03 -13.35 7.07
N PRO A 94 -20.71 -12.46 7.81
CA PRO A 94 -20.34 -11.97 9.14
C PRO A 94 -20.51 -13.08 10.19
N GLU A 95 -19.87 -12.90 11.35
CA GLU A 95 -20.03 -13.76 12.53
C GLU A 95 -20.17 -12.90 13.78
N ASP A 96 -20.75 -13.46 14.85
CA ASP A 96 -20.79 -12.78 16.14
C ASP A 96 -19.38 -12.71 16.74
N ASP A 97 -18.90 -11.49 16.99
CA ASP A 97 -17.56 -11.22 17.52
C ASP A 97 -17.53 -9.90 18.31
N ASN A 98 -16.48 -9.71 19.08
CA ASN A 98 -16.14 -8.43 19.69
C ASN A 98 -14.62 -8.29 19.74
N LYS A 99 -14.08 -7.16 19.25
CA LYS A 99 -12.63 -6.90 19.21
C LYS A 99 -11.96 -6.92 20.60
N ALA A 100 -12.71 -6.77 21.68
CA ALA A 100 -12.21 -6.89 23.05
C ALA A 100 -12.00 -8.35 23.48
N CYS A 101 -12.60 -9.33 22.80
CA CYS A 101 -12.43 -10.75 23.09
C CYS A 101 -11.06 -11.26 22.68
N TYR A 102 -10.14 -11.35 23.65
CA TYR A 102 -8.80 -11.90 23.45
C TYR A 102 -8.40 -12.88 24.56
N PRO A 103 -7.94 -14.11 24.24
CA PRO A 103 -8.09 -14.83 22.97
C PRO A 103 -9.52 -14.82 22.37
N PRO A 104 -9.68 -15.06 21.06
CA PRO A 104 -10.97 -14.99 20.37
C PRO A 104 -11.93 -16.13 20.75
N LEU A 105 -13.21 -15.94 20.38
CA LEU A 105 -14.33 -16.84 20.65
C LEU A 105 -14.13 -18.29 20.19
N ILE A 106 -13.40 -18.48 19.09
CA ILE A 106 -13.09 -19.81 18.55
C ILE A 106 -12.13 -20.62 19.44
N VAL A 107 -11.53 -19.99 20.46
CA VAL A 107 -10.60 -20.61 21.41
C VAL A 107 -11.13 -20.58 22.84
N GLN A 108 -11.77 -19.49 23.25
CA GLN A 108 -12.30 -19.36 24.61
C GLN A 108 -13.64 -18.61 24.62
N PRO A 109 -14.55 -18.93 25.56
CA PRO A 109 -15.72 -18.09 25.80
C PRO A 109 -15.34 -16.66 26.17
N CYS A 110 -16.12 -15.68 25.73
CA CYS A 110 -15.92 -14.26 26.02
C CYS A 110 -17.15 -13.68 26.74
N SER A 111 -16.92 -12.86 27.76
CA SER A 111 -17.98 -12.18 28.51
C SER A 111 -18.46 -10.88 27.88
N GLU A 112 -17.73 -10.38 26.87
CA GLU A 112 -18.08 -9.14 26.18
C GLU A 112 -19.37 -9.31 25.36
N PRO A 113 -20.18 -8.25 25.21
CA PRO A 113 -21.37 -8.31 24.37
C PRO A 113 -20.96 -8.54 22.91
N LEU A 114 -21.50 -9.59 22.30
CA LEU A 114 -21.21 -9.96 20.93
C LEU A 114 -22.11 -9.18 19.96
N VAL A 115 -21.55 -8.83 18.81
CA VAL A 115 -22.28 -8.20 17.71
C VAL A 115 -21.91 -8.88 16.40
N SER A 116 -22.90 -8.99 15.51
CA SER A 116 -22.65 -9.47 14.15
C SER A 116 -21.63 -8.56 13.47
N THR A 117 -20.43 -9.10 13.25
CA THR A 117 -19.26 -8.37 12.82
C THR A 117 -18.84 -8.82 11.43
N ASN A 118 -18.67 -7.85 10.54
CA ASN A 118 -18.17 -8.08 9.19
C ASN A 118 -16.69 -8.49 9.20
N ASN A 119 -16.33 -9.47 8.37
CA ASN A 119 -14.97 -9.91 8.17
C ASN A 119 -14.31 -9.18 7.00
N VAL A 120 -13.48 -8.18 7.29
CA VAL A 120 -12.74 -7.45 6.27
C VAL A 120 -11.55 -8.29 5.82
N ASN A 121 -11.40 -8.53 4.52
CA ASN A 121 -10.20 -9.19 4.00
C ASN A 121 -9.00 -8.24 4.11
N LYS A 122 -7.99 -8.62 4.89
CA LYS A 122 -6.78 -7.81 5.18
C LYS A 122 -5.55 -8.26 4.43
N LEU A 123 -5.52 -9.52 3.98
CA LEU A 123 -4.42 -10.09 3.22
C LEU A 123 -4.96 -11.12 2.23
N LEU A 124 -4.40 -11.13 1.02
CA LEU A 124 -4.73 -12.10 -0.02
C LEU A 124 -3.48 -12.41 -0.86
N LEU A 125 -2.88 -13.57 -0.65
CA LEU A 125 -1.63 -13.96 -1.31
C LEU A 125 -1.75 -15.36 -1.91
N ILE A 126 -1.25 -15.52 -3.14
CA ILE A 126 -1.13 -16.85 -3.77
C ILE A 126 0.21 -17.45 -3.33
N ASP A 127 0.16 -18.60 -2.66
CA ASP A 127 1.31 -19.48 -2.47
C ASP A 127 1.45 -20.38 -3.70
N TYR A 128 2.19 -19.87 -4.69
CA TYR A 128 2.41 -20.56 -5.96
C TYR A 128 3.09 -21.93 -5.80
N SER A 129 3.90 -22.10 -4.76
CA SER A 129 4.68 -23.33 -4.57
C SER A 129 3.80 -24.51 -4.14
N GLN A 130 2.74 -24.23 -3.39
CA GLN A 130 1.82 -25.22 -2.83
C GLN A 130 0.41 -25.16 -3.42
N ASN A 131 0.20 -24.40 -4.51
CA ASN A 131 -1.09 -24.25 -5.19
C ASN A 131 -2.26 -23.87 -4.25
N ARG A 132 -2.01 -22.93 -3.33
CA ARG A 132 -2.99 -22.48 -2.31
C ARG A 132 -3.03 -20.96 -2.18
N LEU A 133 -4.09 -20.47 -1.56
CA LEU A 133 -4.38 -19.05 -1.34
C LEU A 133 -4.39 -18.78 0.16
N LEU A 134 -3.54 -17.87 0.62
CA LEU A 134 -3.58 -17.34 1.97
C LEU A 134 -4.55 -16.15 2.01
N ALA A 135 -5.60 -16.26 2.82
CA ALA A 135 -6.57 -15.20 3.04
C ALA A 135 -6.70 -14.93 4.53
N CYS A 136 -6.39 -13.70 4.97
CA CYS A 136 -6.52 -13.30 6.37
C CYS A 136 -7.61 -12.24 6.54
N GLY A 137 -8.42 -12.41 7.58
CA GLY A 137 -9.56 -11.58 7.89
C GLY A 137 -9.31 -10.59 9.03
N SER A 138 -10.34 -9.85 9.42
CA SER A 138 -10.35 -9.02 10.63
C SER A 138 -11.08 -9.68 11.81
N LEU A 139 -11.93 -10.68 11.55
CA LEU A 139 -12.62 -11.43 12.60
C LEU A 139 -11.64 -12.20 13.49
N TYR A 140 -12.06 -12.41 14.74
CA TYR A 140 -11.37 -13.28 15.69
C TYR A 140 -9.90 -12.89 15.88
N GLN A 141 -9.66 -11.58 16.09
CA GLN A 141 -8.31 -11.02 16.26
C GLN A 141 -7.41 -11.16 15.01
N GLY A 142 -7.99 -11.45 13.85
CA GLY A 142 -7.32 -11.46 12.55
C GLY A 142 -6.68 -12.80 12.21
N VAL A 143 -7.46 -13.89 12.30
CA VAL A 143 -7.03 -15.23 11.86
C VAL A 143 -6.88 -15.33 10.33
N CYS A 144 -6.12 -16.34 9.90
CA CYS A 144 -5.90 -16.66 8.49
C CYS A 144 -6.45 -18.03 8.12
N LYS A 145 -6.84 -18.15 6.85
CA LYS A 145 -7.22 -19.40 6.19
C LYS A 145 -6.27 -19.67 5.03
N LEU A 146 -5.85 -20.91 4.88
CA LEU A 146 -5.29 -21.42 3.63
C LEU A 146 -6.42 -22.09 2.85
N LEU A 147 -6.63 -21.63 1.61
CA LEU A 147 -7.68 -22.11 0.73
C LEU A 147 -7.06 -22.79 -0.50
N ARG A 148 -7.62 -23.89 -0.96
CA ARG A 148 -7.20 -24.50 -2.24
C ARG A 148 -7.57 -23.57 -3.40
N LEU A 149 -6.66 -23.38 -4.36
CA LEU A 149 -6.91 -22.46 -5.48
C LEU A 149 -8.06 -22.91 -6.40
N ASP A 150 -8.33 -24.21 -6.49
CA ASP A 150 -9.31 -24.75 -7.43
C ASP A 150 -10.75 -24.42 -7.04
N ASP A 151 -11.09 -24.62 -5.77
CA ASP A 151 -12.46 -24.58 -5.25
C ASP A 151 -12.60 -23.78 -3.95
N LEU A 152 -11.54 -23.07 -3.53
CA LEU A 152 -11.49 -22.31 -2.29
C LEU A 152 -11.84 -23.12 -1.03
N PHE A 153 -11.66 -24.44 -1.06
CA PHE A 153 -11.85 -25.29 0.12
C PHE A 153 -10.81 -24.96 1.20
N ILE A 154 -11.22 -24.93 2.48
CA ILE A 154 -10.31 -24.65 3.61
C ILE A 154 -9.35 -25.83 3.77
N LEU A 155 -8.07 -25.57 3.58
CA LEU A 155 -7.01 -26.52 3.89
C LEU A 155 -6.70 -26.51 5.39
N VAL A 156 -6.55 -25.32 5.97
CA VAL A 156 -6.30 -25.13 7.41
C VAL A 156 -6.66 -23.71 7.83
N GLU A 157 -7.04 -23.55 9.10
CA GLU A 157 -7.29 -22.27 9.78
C GLU A 157 -6.55 -22.26 11.13
N PRO A 158 -5.25 -21.91 11.16
CA PRO A 158 -4.49 -21.90 12.40
C PRO A 158 -5.09 -20.92 13.41
N SER A 159 -5.39 -21.40 14.61
CA SER A 159 -6.04 -20.59 15.65
C SER A 159 -5.61 -20.93 17.09
N HIS A 160 -4.81 -21.99 17.31
CA HIS A 160 -4.51 -22.46 18.67
C HIS A 160 -3.35 -21.73 19.39
N LYS A 161 -2.51 -20.97 18.69
CA LYS A 161 -1.36 -20.25 19.27
C LYS A 161 -1.57 -18.74 19.17
N LYS A 162 -0.91 -17.99 20.06
CA LYS A 162 -1.04 -16.53 20.17
C LYS A 162 -0.72 -15.83 18.85
N GLU A 163 0.33 -16.27 18.18
CA GLU A 163 0.83 -15.71 16.94
C GLU A 163 -0.09 -15.97 15.75
N HIS A 164 -0.99 -16.95 15.81
CA HIS A 164 -1.96 -17.19 14.74
C HIS A 164 -2.95 -16.02 14.56
N TYR A 165 -3.09 -15.18 15.58
CA TYR A 165 -3.86 -13.94 15.51
C TYR A 165 -2.95 -12.82 15.00
N LEU A 166 -3.23 -12.29 13.82
CA LEU A 166 -2.34 -11.32 13.19
C LEU A 166 -2.55 -9.88 13.67
N SER A 167 -3.81 -9.44 13.77
CA SER A 167 -4.17 -8.08 14.19
C SER A 167 -5.69 -7.87 14.12
N SER A 168 -6.26 -7.27 15.17
CA SER A 168 -7.69 -6.91 15.23
C SER A 168 -8.09 -5.64 14.45
N VAL A 169 -7.15 -4.97 13.78
CA VAL A 169 -7.45 -3.82 12.90
C VAL A 169 -8.44 -4.28 11.83
N ASN A 170 -9.54 -3.54 11.62
CA ASN A 170 -10.56 -3.85 10.60
C ASN A 170 -10.54 -2.86 9.41
N GLN A 171 -9.44 -2.13 9.24
CA GLN A 171 -9.22 -1.21 8.13
C GLN A 171 -8.31 -1.87 7.10
N THR A 172 -8.66 -1.75 5.81
CA THR A 172 -7.83 -2.19 4.69
C THR A 172 -6.60 -1.28 4.50
N GLY A 173 -5.58 -1.75 3.77
CA GLY A 173 -4.38 -0.96 3.47
C GLY A 173 -3.44 -0.74 4.66
N THR A 174 -3.59 -1.56 5.71
CA THR A 174 -2.78 -1.49 6.93
C THR A 174 -1.89 -2.72 7.13
N MET A 175 -2.10 -3.77 6.34
CA MET A 175 -1.40 -5.05 6.39
C MET A 175 -0.89 -5.43 5.01
N TYR A 176 0.32 -5.97 4.94
CA TYR A 176 0.87 -6.56 3.73
C TYR A 176 1.74 -7.77 4.09
N GLY A 177 1.88 -8.71 3.14
CA GLY A 177 2.69 -9.89 3.34
C GLY A 177 3.46 -10.30 2.08
N VAL A 178 4.57 -11.01 2.29
CA VAL A 178 5.44 -11.52 1.24
C VAL A 178 5.74 -12.98 1.55
N ILE A 179 5.37 -13.88 0.64
CA ILE A 179 5.74 -15.29 0.71
C ILE A 179 7.11 -15.44 0.04
N VAL A 180 8.09 -15.94 0.81
CA VAL A 180 9.42 -16.30 0.34
C VAL A 180 9.48 -17.82 0.25
N PRO A 181 9.47 -18.40 -0.97
CA PRO A 181 9.62 -19.84 -1.13
C PRO A 181 11.08 -20.25 -0.84
N SER A 182 11.26 -21.41 -0.21
CA SER A 182 12.58 -22.04 -0.04
C SER A 182 12.71 -23.29 -0.90
N GLN A 183 13.84 -23.45 -1.61
CA GLN A 183 14.07 -24.64 -2.44
C GLN A 183 14.26 -25.87 -1.56
N GLY A 184 13.39 -26.87 -1.74
CA GLY A 184 13.44 -28.12 -0.97
C GLY A 184 13.02 -28.02 0.50
N GLN A 185 12.73 -26.82 1.03
CA GLN A 185 12.29 -26.60 2.41
C GLN A 185 10.91 -25.92 2.48
N ASP A 186 10.45 -25.70 3.70
CA ASP A 186 9.24 -24.93 4.00
C ASP A 186 9.40 -23.46 3.57
N GLY A 187 8.29 -22.82 3.18
CA GLY A 187 8.30 -21.41 2.86
C GLY A 187 8.28 -20.54 4.12
N THR A 188 8.60 -19.26 3.96
CA THR A 188 8.49 -18.26 5.02
C THR A 188 7.50 -17.17 4.58
N LEU A 189 6.57 -16.82 5.46
CA LEU A 189 5.70 -15.65 5.29
C LEU A 189 6.26 -14.49 6.11
N PHE A 190 6.71 -13.44 5.45
CA PHE A 190 6.94 -12.16 6.12
C PHE A 190 5.63 -11.38 6.13
N ILE A 191 5.24 -10.85 7.28
CA ILE A 191 3.99 -10.12 7.43
C ILE A 191 4.18 -8.88 8.28
N GLY A 192 3.70 -7.75 7.76
CA GLY A 192 3.64 -6.48 8.46
C GLY A 192 2.19 -6.02 8.61
N THR A 193 1.84 -5.48 9.77
CA THR A 193 0.49 -4.99 10.09
C THR A 193 0.50 -3.86 11.10
N ALA A 194 -0.50 -2.99 10.97
CA ALA A 194 -0.95 -2.12 12.04
C ALA A 194 -1.50 -2.96 13.21
N VAL A 195 -1.37 -2.46 14.45
CA VAL A 195 -1.66 -3.22 15.68
C VAL A 195 -2.72 -2.57 16.59
N ASP A 196 -3.25 -1.39 16.26
CA ASP A 196 -4.36 -0.73 16.99
C ASP A 196 -4.06 -0.49 18.48
N GLY A 197 -2.80 -0.14 18.80
CA GLY A 197 -2.36 0.02 20.19
C GLY A 197 -2.37 -1.26 21.03
N LYS A 198 -2.42 -2.45 20.39
CA LYS A 198 -2.31 -3.76 21.03
C LYS A 198 -0.94 -4.40 20.78
N GLN A 199 0.12 -3.64 21.06
CA GLN A 199 1.52 -4.02 20.83
C GLN A 199 1.96 -5.28 21.59
N ASP A 200 1.35 -5.57 22.73
CA ASP A 200 1.63 -6.80 23.49
C ASP A 200 1.02 -8.05 22.84
N TYR A 201 -0.04 -7.87 22.04
CA TYR A 201 -0.77 -8.96 21.40
C TYR A 201 -0.15 -9.29 20.07
N PHE A 202 0.11 -8.26 19.25
CA PHE A 202 0.52 -8.41 17.86
C PHE A 202 1.89 -7.77 17.60
N PRO A 203 2.83 -8.48 16.96
CA PRO A 203 4.00 -7.84 16.38
C PRO A 203 3.58 -6.96 15.20
N THR A 204 4.28 -5.83 15.00
CA THR A 204 4.03 -4.98 13.83
C THR A 204 4.64 -5.57 12.57
N ILE A 205 5.74 -6.32 12.67
CA ILE A 205 6.31 -7.11 11.58
C ILE A 205 6.90 -8.41 12.14
N SER A 206 6.74 -9.52 11.42
CA SER A 206 7.32 -10.82 11.79
C SER A 206 7.53 -11.73 10.59
N SER A 207 8.38 -12.75 10.73
CA SER A 207 8.47 -13.88 9.80
C SER A 207 7.86 -15.13 10.44
N ARG A 208 7.06 -15.83 9.65
CA ARG A 208 6.28 -17.00 10.05
C ARG A 208 6.60 -18.20 9.18
N LYS A 209 6.56 -19.38 9.77
CA LYS A 209 6.69 -20.64 9.03
C LYS A 209 5.46 -20.81 8.13
N LEU A 210 5.69 -21.18 6.88
CA LEU A 210 4.64 -21.55 5.92
C LEU A 210 4.95 -22.94 5.36
N PRO A 211 4.76 -24.01 6.17
CA PRO A 211 5.13 -25.36 5.78
C PRO A 211 4.40 -25.85 4.54
N ARG A 212 5.03 -26.76 3.80
CA ARG A 212 4.43 -27.36 2.60
C ARG A 212 3.16 -28.12 2.95
N ASP A 213 3.23 -28.91 4.01
CA ASP A 213 2.11 -29.64 4.59
C ASP A 213 1.11 -28.65 5.24
N PRO A 214 -0.12 -28.54 4.73
CA PRO A 214 -1.16 -27.70 5.34
C PRO A 214 -1.53 -28.11 6.76
N GLU A 215 -1.34 -29.38 7.15
CA GLU A 215 -1.69 -29.91 8.48
C GLU A 215 -0.55 -29.78 9.49
N SER A 216 0.59 -29.21 9.08
CA SER A 216 1.73 -29.00 9.98
C SER A 216 1.32 -28.22 11.23
N SER A 217 1.66 -28.76 12.40
CA SER A 217 1.43 -28.11 13.69
C SER A 217 2.23 -26.82 13.91
N ALA A 218 3.17 -26.53 13.00
CA ALA A 218 3.98 -25.32 12.97
C ALA A 218 3.47 -24.27 11.95
N MET A 219 2.32 -24.51 11.32
CA MET A 219 1.74 -23.59 10.34
C MET A 219 1.48 -22.20 10.96
N LEU A 220 2.12 -21.16 10.40
CA LEU A 220 2.06 -19.76 10.85
C LEU A 220 2.69 -19.46 12.22
N ASP A 221 3.40 -20.42 12.83
CA ASP A 221 4.29 -20.17 13.96
C ASP A 221 5.35 -19.12 13.59
N TYR A 222 5.92 -18.44 14.57
CA TYR A 222 7.14 -17.68 14.34
C TYR A 222 8.25 -18.57 13.80
N GLU A 223 9.05 -18.02 12.87
CA GLU A 223 10.21 -18.70 12.32
C GLU A 223 11.26 -18.99 13.42
N LEU A 224 11.49 -18.02 14.30
CA LEU A 224 12.26 -18.16 15.54
C LEU A 224 11.50 -17.52 16.70
N HIS A 225 11.38 -18.24 17.82
CA HIS A 225 10.80 -17.71 19.06
C HIS A 225 11.56 -18.23 20.28
N THR A 226 12.27 -17.33 20.94
CA THR A 226 12.96 -17.56 22.23
C THR A 226 12.74 -16.37 23.14
N ASP A 227 13.06 -16.49 24.43
CA ASP A 227 12.86 -15.44 25.44
C ASP A 227 13.59 -14.12 25.10
N PHE A 228 14.70 -14.19 24.37
CA PHE A 228 15.56 -13.03 24.09
C PHE A 228 15.61 -12.64 22.61
N VAL A 229 15.40 -13.59 21.70
CA VAL A 229 15.50 -13.39 20.26
C VAL A 229 14.32 -14.05 19.56
N SER A 230 13.60 -13.27 18.77
CA SER A 230 12.45 -13.75 18.01
C SER A 230 12.42 -13.10 16.64
N SER A 231 11.81 -13.77 15.66
CA SER A 231 11.69 -13.28 14.29
C SER A 231 10.54 -12.26 14.14
N LEU A 232 10.54 -11.24 15.00
CA LEU A 232 9.47 -10.25 15.11
C LEU A 232 9.95 -8.92 15.68
N ILE A 233 9.21 -7.85 15.41
CA ILE A 233 9.35 -6.54 16.05
C ILE A 233 7.99 -6.13 16.62
N LYS A 234 7.99 -5.61 17.84
CA LYS A 234 6.83 -5.01 18.51
C LYS A 234 7.03 -3.50 18.64
N ILE A 235 5.92 -2.77 18.61
CA ILE A 235 5.93 -1.34 18.96
C ILE A 235 6.18 -1.23 20.47
N PRO A 236 7.17 -0.46 20.94
CA PRO A 236 7.35 -0.25 22.37
C PRO A 236 6.16 0.49 23.00
N SER A 237 5.78 0.12 24.23
CA SER A 237 4.72 0.81 24.97
C SER A 237 5.04 2.30 25.18
N ASP A 238 6.31 2.66 25.36
CA ASP A 238 6.75 4.05 25.52
C ASP A 238 6.44 4.90 24.27
N THR A 239 6.53 4.31 23.08
CA THR A 239 6.18 4.99 21.83
C THR A 239 4.70 5.33 21.76
N LEU A 240 3.85 4.41 22.22
CA LEU A 240 2.40 4.63 22.31
C LEU A 240 2.05 5.62 23.42
N ALA A 241 2.81 5.66 24.51
CA ALA A 241 2.64 6.66 25.56
C ALA A 241 3.02 8.07 25.07
N LEU A 242 4.06 8.18 24.24
CA LEU A 242 4.50 9.45 23.65
C LEU A 242 3.55 9.93 22.54
N VAL A 243 3.06 9.01 21.71
CA VAL A 243 2.15 9.29 20.58
C VAL A 243 0.98 8.28 20.64
N SER A 244 -0.13 8.70 21.26
CA SER A 244 -1.29 7.84 21.61
C SER A 244 -1.94 7.09 20.45
N HIS A 245 -1.78 7.58 19.22
CA HIS A 245 -2.32 6.97 18.00
C HIS A 245 -1.21 6.50 17.05
N PHE A 246 -0.02 6.25 17.59
CA PHE A 246 1.08 5.69 16.81
C PHE A 246 0.73 4.28 16.34
N ASP A 247 0.80 4.09 15.03
CA ASP A 247 0.71 2.79 14.40
C ASP A 247 1.51 2.80 13.10
N ILE A 248 1.80 1.63 12.56
CA ILE A 248 2.60 1.47 11.34
C ILE A 248 1.74 0.81 10.27
N TYR A 249 1.46 1.56 9.21
CA TYR A 249 0.63 1.11 8.09
C TYR A 249 1.52 0.52 7.00
N TYR A 250 1.37 -0.78 6.71
CA TYR A 250 2.14 -1.49 5.69
C TYR A 250 1.40 -1.39 4.35
N VAL A 251 1.81 -0.42 3.53
CA VAL A 251 1.13 -0.09 2.26
C VAL A 251 1.45 -1.10 1.16
N TYR A 252 2.69 -1.60 1.13
CA TYR A 252 3.15 -2.54 0.10
C TYR A 252 4.33 -3.37 0.61
N GLY A 253 4.55 -4.54 0.01
CA GLY A 253 5.71 -5.38 0.29
C GLY A 253 6.08 -6.24 -0.91
N PHE A 254 7.37 -6.51 -1.07
CA PHE A 254 7.90 -7.30 -2.17
C PHE A 254 9.21 -8.00 -1.82
N ALA A 255 9.59 -9.01 -2.61
CA ALA A 255 10.90 -9.66 -2.54
C ALA A 255 11.71 -9.30 -3.78
N SER A 256 13.00 -8.98 -3.59
CA SER A 256 13.94 -8.71 -4.68
C SER A 256 15.35 -9.13 -4.26
N GLY A 257 16.07 -9.85 -5.11
CA GLY A 257 17.37 -10.43 -4.76
C GLY A 257 17.32 -11.29 -3.50
N GLY A 258 18.26 -11.06 -2.57
CA GLY A 258 18.35 -11.75 -1.26
C GLY A 258 17.46 -11.16 -0.15
N PHE A 259 16.60 -10.19 -0.46
CA PHE A 259 15.91 -9.39 0.54
C PHE A 259 14.39 -9.39 0.36
N VAL A 260 13.70 -9.03 1.45
CA VAL A 260 12.30 -8.59 1.46
C VAL A 260 12.23 -7.13 1.85
N TYR A 261 11.26 -6.42 1.29
CA TYR A 261 11.05 -5.00 1.48
C TYR A 261 9.60 -4.73 1.87
N PHE A 262 9.40 -3.85 2.83
CA PHE A 262 8.10 -3.30 3.18
C PHE A 262 8.12 -1.79 3.07
N LEU A 263 7.07 -1.22 2.52
CA LEU A 263 6.88 0.22 2.45
C LEU A 263 5.82 0.61 3.47
N THR A 264 6.21 1.46 4.42
CA THR A 264 5.37 1.81 5.55
C THR A 264 5.08 3.30 5.59
N VAL A 265 3.97 3.65 6.24
CA VAL A 265 3.66 5.02 6.67
C VAL A 265 3.38 4.97 8.16
N GLN A 266 3.94 5.89 8.93
CA GLN A 266 3.76 5.97 10.38
C GLN A 266 3.88 7.42 10.86
N PRO A 267 3.23 7.81 11.97
CA PRO A 267 3.48 9.10 12.60
C PRO A 267 4.96 9.25 12.96
N GLU A 268 5.47 10.48 12.87
CA GLU A 268 6.82 10.81 13.31
C GLU A 268 6.85 10.92 14.83
N THR A 269 7.87 10.33 15.45
CA THR A 269 8.09 10.43 16.90
C THR A 269 8.96 11.63 17.22
N PRO A 270 8.58 12.50 18.18
CA PRO A 270 9.40 13.64 18.59
C PRO A 270 10.80 13.19 19.01
N GLU A 271 11.85 13.90 18.54
CA GLU A 271 13.24 13.61 18.91
C GLU A 271 13.55 13.90 20.39
N ASN A 272 12.82 14.82 21.03
CA ASN A 272 13.13 15.33 22.38
C ASN A 272 12.11 14.95 23.47
N SER A 273 11.36 13.86 23.29
CA SER A 273 10.42 13.36 24.32
C SER A 273 9.37 14.38 24.81
N MET A 274 9.12 15.45 24.05
CA MET A 274 8.01 16.36 24.32
C MET A 274 6.75 15.80 23.67
N SER A 275 5.71 15.63 24.48
CA SER A 275 4.39 15.20 24.02
C SER A 275 3.85 16.17 22.96
N SER A 276 3.70 15.68 21.74
CA SER A 276 3.00 16.43 20.69
C SER A 276 1.50 16.34 20.94
N GLY A 277 0.97 17.23 21.80
CA GLY A 277 -0.47 17.41 22.07
C GLY A 277 -1.24 18.03 20.88
N GLY A 278 -0.89 17.68 19.65
CA GLY A 278 -1.54 18.16 18.43
C GLY A 278 -2.73 17.29 18.04
N SER A 279 -3.66 17.84 17.25
CA SER A 279 -4.72 17.06 16.64
C SER A 279 -4.13 15.97 15.71
N PRO A 280 -4.79 14.82 15.50
CA PRO A 280 -4.31 13.79 14.57
C PRO A 280 -4.09 14.30 13.13
N SER A 281 -4.75 15.41 12.75
CA SER A 281 -4.57 16.10 11.47
C SER A 281 -3.27 16.90 11.36
N ASP A 282 -2.65 17.27 12.48
CA ASP A 282 -1.41 18.06 12.52
C ASP A 282 -0.14 17.22 12.66
N LEU A 283 -0.30 15.91 12.93
CA LEU A 283 0.82 14.97 13.01
C LEU A 283 1.56 14.89 11.68
N PHE A 284 2.88 14.93 11.77
CA PHE A 284 3.75 14.58 10.66
C PHE A 284 3.83 13.06 10.57
N TYR A 285 3.86 12.57 9.33
CA TYR A 285 3.99 11.17 8.98
C TYR A 285 5.24 11.00 8.13
N THR A 286 5.93 9.89 8.34
CA THR A 286 7.10 9.49 7.58
C THR A 286 6.77 8.24 6.77
N SER A 287 7.09 8.26 5.47
CA SER A 287 7.05 7.07 4.63
C SER A 287 8.44 6.44 4.63
N ARG A 288 8.53 5.14 4.92
CA ARG A 288 9.81 4.45 5.04
C ARG A 288 9.86 3.19 4.17
N ILE A 289 11.05 2.86 3.73
CA ILE A 289 11.39 1.54 3.21
C ILE A 289 12.10 0.74 4.30
N VAL A 290 11.50 -0.39 4.67
CA VAL A 290 12.05 -1.38 5.59
C VAL A 290 12.61 -2.53 4.76
N ARG A 291 13.85 -2.96 5.05
CA ARG A 291 14.49 -4.11 4.41
C ARG A 291 14.90 -5.15 5.46
N LEU A 292 14.69 -6.41 5.13
CA LEU A 292 15.18 -7.59 5.86
C LEU A 292 15.81 -8.58 4.89
N CYS A 293 16.79 -9.35 5.34
CA CYS A 293 17.28 -10.51 4.61
C CYS A 293 16.23 -11.63 4.62
N LYS A 294 16.19 -12.42 3.53
CA LYS A 294 15.27 -13.56 3.44
C LYS A 294 15.58 -14.68 4.44
N ASP A 295 16.86 -14.86 4.77
CA ASP A 295 17.38 -15.94 5.61
C ASP A 295 17.84 -15.42 7.00
N ASP A 296 17.21 -14.36 7.49
CA ASP A 296 17.50 -13.78 8.81
C ASP A 296 16.36 -14.05 9.80
N HIS A 297 16.53 -15.12 10.57
CA HIS A 297 15.58 -15.52 11.60
C HIS A 297 15.64 -14.63 12.86
N LYS A 298 16.68 -13.81 13.03
CA LYS A 298 16.88 -12.98 14.23
C LYS A 298 16.47 -11.52 14.03
N PHE A 299 16.13 -11.13 12.80
CA PHE A 299 15.79 -9.75 12.41
C PHE A 299 16.93 -8.74 12.61
N HIS A 300 18.19 -9.22 12.73
CA HIS A 300 19.37 -8.36 12.85
C HIS A 300 19.64 -7.54 11.58
N SER A 301 19.11 -7.97 10.43
CA SER A 301 19.21 -7.29 9.14
C SER A 301 18.23 -6.10 8.99
N TYR A 302 17.42 -5.81 10.01
CA TYR A 302 16.40 -4.76 9.94
C TYR A 302 17.02 -3.38 9.71
N VAL A 303 16.73 -2.79 8.54
CA VAL A 303 17.07 -1.41 8.22
C VAL A 303 15.82 -0.67 7.75
N SER A 304 15.59 0.55 8.23
CA SER A 304 14.45 1.38 7.86
C SER A 304 14.90 2.80 7.51
N LEU A 305 14.68 3.24 6.27
CA LEU A 305 15.04 4.58 5.79
C LEU A 305 13.84 5.35 5.24
N PRO A 306 13.77 6.68 5.42
CA PRO A 306 12.69 7.48 4.86
C PRO A 306 12.80 7.51 3.33
N MET A 307 11.66 7.53 2.63
CA MET A 307 11.63 7.54 1.16
C MET A 307 10.60 8.55 0.62
N GLY A 308 10.83 9.02 -0.59
CA GLY A 308 9.92 9.92 -1.29
C GLY A 308 10.59 10.54 -2.51
N CYS A 309 9.97 11.57 -3.08
CA CYS A 309 10.48 12.23 -4.27
C CYS A 309 10.16 13.72 -4.25
N VAL A 310 10.89 14.47 -5.08
CA VAL A 310 10.78 15.93 -5.16
C VAL A 310 10.70 16.34 -6.63
N ARG A 311 9.85 17.33 -6.95
CA ARG A 311 9.79 17.94 -8.29
C ARG A 311 9.43 19.41 -8.16
N GLY A 312 10.25 20.28 -8.75
CA GLY A 312 10.00 21.73 -8.75
C GLY A 312 9.87 22.34 -7.35
N GLY A 313 10.65 21.85 -6.37
CA GLY A 313 10.59 22.29 -4.98
C GLY A 313 9.42 21.73 -4.16
N VAL A 314 8.53 20.92 -4.75
CA VAL A 314 7.45 20.25 -4.03
C VAL A 314 7.91 18.87 -3.57
N GLU A 315 7.78 18.61 -2.27
CA GLU A 315 8.07 17.30 -1.69
C GLU A 315 6.83 16.41 -1.62
N TYR A 316 6.99 15.16 -2.07
CA TYR A 316 5.98 14.12 -2.02
C TYR A 316 6.48 13.00 -1.09
N ARG A 317 5.90 12.94 0.12
CA ARG A 317 6.40 12.12 1.24
C ARG A 317 5.34 11.22 1.88
N LEU A 318 4.09 11.26 1.43
CA LEU A 318 3.01 10.40 1.94
C LEU A 318 2.72 9.28 0.95
N LEU A 319 3.29 8.11 1.16
CA LEU A 319 3.09 6.94 0.31
C LEU A 319 1.61 6.55 0.25
N GLN A 320 1.11 6.29 -0.95
CA GLN A 320 -0.29 5.91 -1.22
C GLN A 320 -0.40 4.50 -1.80
N ALA A 321 0.50 4.15 -2.71
CA ALA A 321 0.53 2.85 -3.39
C ALA A 321 1.91 2.59 -3.97
N ALA A 322 2.24 1.34 -4.22
CA ALA A 322 3.45 0.96 -4.94
C ALA A 322 3.28 -0.33 -5.73
N TYR A 323 4.20 -0.57 -6.67
CA TYR A 323 4.22 -1.77 -7.50
C TYR A 323 5.64 -2.04 -8.01
N LEU A 324 6.15 -3.26 -7.75
CA LEU A 324 7.42 -3.72 -8.30
C LEU A 324 7.24 -4.19 -9.74
N SER A 325 8.09 -3.72 -10.66
CA SER A 325 8.04 -4.08 -12.07
C SER A 325 9.44 -4.10 -12.68
N LYS A 326 9.50 -4.39 -13.98
CA LYS A 326 10.71 -4.25 -14.79
C LYS A 326 10.71 -2.91 -15.53
N PRO A 327 11.88 -2.28 -15.74
CA PRO A 327 11.97 -0.98 -16.40
C PRO A 327 11.77 -1.07 -17.93
N GLY A 328 11.90 -2.24 -18.55
CA GLY A 328 12.00 -2.32 -20.00
C GLY A 328 13.29 -1.65 -20.51
N ARG A 329 13.49 -1.60 -21.82
CA ARG A 329 14.76 -1.13 -22.40
C ARG A 329 14.95 0.38 -22.28
N VAL A 330 13.87 1.15 -22.50
CA VAL A 330 13.94 2.61 -22.57
C VAL A 330 14.21 3.21 -21.20
N LEU A 331 13.38 2.89 -20.19
CA LEU A 331 13.58 3.39 -18.83
C LEU A 331 14.86 2.85 -18.21
N ALA A 332 15.28 1.61 -18.55
CA ALA A 332 16.56 1.07 -18.08
C ALA A 332 17.75 1.91 -18.56
N ALA A 333 17.75 2.33 -19.84
CA ALA A 333 18.78 3.22 -20.36
C ALA A 333 18.77 4.59 -19.65
N ALA A 334 17.59 5.17 -19.42
CA ALA A 334 17.45 6.45 -18.73
C ALA A 334 17.92 6.40 -17.25
N LEU A 335 17.75 5.25 -16.59
CA LEU A 335 18.15 5.03 -15.20
C LEU A 335 19.55 4.39 -15.07
N ASN A 336 20.24 4.13 -16.18
CA ASN A 336 21.53 3.43 -16.23
C ASN A 336 21.53 2.09 -15.46
N ILE A 337 20.53 1.26 -15.73
CA ILE A 337 20.33 -0.09 -15.15
C ILE A 337 20.11 -1.13 -16.26
N SER A 338 20.09 -2.41 -15.89
CA SER A 338 19.68 -3.48 -16.80
C SER A 338 18.17 -3.49 -16.99
N ALA A 339 17.71 -3.90 -18.18
CA ALA A 339 16.29 -4.14 -18.45
C ALA A 339 15.70 -5.29 -17.60
N GLN A 340 16.56 -6.11 -16.99
CA GLN A 340 16.19 -7.19 -16.07
C GLN A 340 16.20 -6.76 -14.61
N ASP A 341 16.72 -5.58 -14.28
CA ASP A 341 16.73 -5.09 -12.90
C ASP A 341 15.30 -4.80 -12.45
N ASP A 342 15.08 -4.85 -11.13
CA ASP A 342 13.81 -4.47 -10.54
C ASP A 342 13.75 -2.96 -10.31
N VAL A 343 12.58 -2.39 -10.61
CA VAL A 343 12.24 -1.01 -10.31
C VAL A 343 10.91 -0.94 -9.55
N LEU A 344 10.88 -0.07 -8.56
CA LEU A 344 9.71 0.18 -7.73
C LEU A 344 9.03 1.45 -8.21
N PHE A 345 7.79 1.32 -8.69
CA PHE A 345 6.91 2.46 -8.90
C PHE A 345 6.16 2.75 -7.60
N ALA A 346 6.11 4.01 -7.18
CA ALA A 346 5.40 4.43 -5.99
C ALA A 346 4.67 5.75 -6.21
N ILE A 347 3.48 5.85 -5.63
CA ILE A 347 2.67 7.07 -5.60
C ILE A 347 2.82 7.71 -4.24
N PHE A 348 3.14 9.01 -4.23
CA PHE A 348 3.21 9.82 -3.03
C PHE A 348 2.28 11.02 -3.14
N SER A 349 1.57 11.34 -2.07
CA SER A 349 0.88 12.63 -1.92
C SER A 349 1.85 13.67 -1.37
N LYS A 350 1.56 14.94 -1.64
CA LYS A 350 2.36 16.10 -1.22
C LYS A 350 2.44 16.23 0.30
N GLY A 351 3.62 16.63 0.77
CA GLY A 351 3.88 16.92 2.18
C GLY A 351 3.89 15.67 3.05
N GLN A 352 3.73 15.87 4.37
CA GLN A 352 3.86 14.84 5.40
C GLN A 352 2.70 14.86 6.40
N LYS A 353 1.62 15.60 6.14
CA LYS A 353 0.47 15.74 7.06
C LYS A 353 -0.80 15.19 6.44
N GLN A 354 -1.85 15.03 7.24
CA GLN A 354 -3.19 14.65 6.76
C GLN A 354 -3.22 13.25 6.10
N TYR A 355 -2.49 12.27 6.64
CA TYR A 355 -2.44 10.91 6.09
C TYR A 355 -3.82 10.28 5.79
N HIS A 356 -4.81 10.48 6.67
CA HIS A 356 -6.16 9.95 6.45
C HIS A 356 -6.99 10.71 5.41
N ARG A 357 -6.58 11.93 5.04
CA ARG A 357 -7.22 12.77 4.01
C ARG A 357 -6.13 13.45 3.17
N PRO A 358 -5.33 12.68 2.40
CA PRO A 358 -4.14 13.23 1.78
C PRO A 358 -4.50 14.21 0.66
N PRO A 359 -3.68 15.26 0.44
CA PRO A 359 -3.91 16.26 -0.61
C PRO A 359 -4.04 15.66 -2.00
N ASP A 360 -4.69 16.39 -2.91
CA ASP A 360 -4.85 15.96 -4.30
C ASP A 360 -3.54 15.99 -5.09
N ASP A 361 -2.65 16.90 -4.73
CA ASP A 361 -1.30 17.01 -5.28
C ASP A 361 -0.50 15.74 -4.96
N SER A 362 -0.20 14.97 -6.00
CA SER A 362 0.41 13.65 -5.92
C SER A 362 1.42 13.42 -7.06
N ALA A 363 2.38 12.53 -6.83
CA ALA A 363 3.46 12.21 -7.75
C ALA A 363 3.60 10.69 -7.93
N LEU A 364 3.84 10.27 -9.18
CA LEU A 364 4.33 8.94 -9.54
C LEU A 364 5.85 9.01 -9.63
N CYS A 365 6.53 8.19 -8.85
CA CYS A 365 7.98 8.16 -8.73
C CYS A 365 8.52 6.75 -8.95
N VAL A 366 9.76 6.66 -9.43
CA VAL A 366 10.45 5.40 -9.65
C VAL A 366 11.74 5.34 -8.82
N PHE A 367 11.99 4.17 -8.23
CA PHE A 367 13.17 3.87 -7.44
C PHE A 367 13.81 2.62 -8.02
N THR A 368 15.12 2.63 -8.26
CA THR A 368 15.82 1.39 -8.60
C THR A 368 16.13 0.63 -7.32
N ILE A 369 15.98 -0.70 -7.33
CA ILE A 369 16.34 -1.50 -6.15
C ILE A 369 17.86 -1.40 -5.87
N ARG A 370 18.66 -1.17 -6.91
CA ARG A 370 20.10 -0.91 -6.78
C ARG A 370 20.39 0.32 -5.93
N ASP A 371 19.75 1.46 -6.20
CA ASP A 371 20.02 2.70 -5.47
C ASP A 371 19.49 2.64 -4.03
N ILE A 372 18.34 1.96 -3.81
CA ILE A 372 17.86 1.64 -2.46
C ILE A 372 18.93 0.87 -1.67
N ASN A 373 19.48 -0.19 -2.27
CA ASN A 373 20.47 -1.03 -1.61
C ASN A 373 21.80 -0.31 -1.40
N ALA A 374 22.24 0.51 -2.36
CA ALA A 374 23.42 1.35 -2.21
C ALA A 374 23.27 2.31 -1.02
N ARG A 375 22.10 2.96 -0.90
CA ARG A 375 21.81 3.88 0.21
C ARG A 375 21.81 3.18 1.57
N ILE A 376 21.26 1.96 1.64
CA ILE A 376 21.30 1.15 2.86
C ILE A 376 22.74 0.72 3.18
N LYS A 377 23.52 0.33 2.17
CA LYS A 377 24.93 -0.06 2.34
C LYS A 377 25.79 1.09 2.87
N GLU A 378 25.66 2.28 2.28
CA GLU A 378 26.33 3.50 2.77
C GLU A 378 25.98 3.77 4.24
N ARG A 379 24.69 3.68 4.59
CA ARG A 379 24.22 3.88 5.96
C ARG A 379 24.82 2.86 6.94
N LEU A 380 24.87 1.58 6.56
CA LEU A 380 25.51 0.51 7.33
C LEU A 380 27.01 0.79 7.50
N GLN A 381 27.71 1.13 6.42
CA GLN A 381 29.15 1.41 6.45
C GLN A 381 29.49 2.57 7.40
N SER A 382 28.77 3.68 7.29
CA SER A 382 28.93 4.85 8.17
C SER A 382 28.69 4.47 9.65
N CYS A 383 27.64 3.69 9.94
CA CYS A 383 27.38 3.25 11.31
C CYS A 383 28.48 2.32 11.86
N TYR A 384 28.96 1.37 11.05
CA TYR A 384 30.06 0.48 11.45
C TYR A 384 31.43 1.20 11.52
N GLN A 385 31.53 2.42 11.01
CA GLN A 385 32.66 3.33 11.24
C GLN A 385 32.53 4.13 12.54
N GLY A 386 31.39 4.03 13.23
CA GLY A 386 31.09 4.74 14.48
C GLY A 386 30.51 6.14 14.28
N GLU A 387 29.94 6.42 13.11
CA GLU A 387 29.38 7.73 12.80
C GLU A 387 27.89 7.82 13.20
N GLY A 388 27.56 8.82 14.02
CA GLY A 388 26.18 9.14 14.37
C GLY A 388 25.47 8.10 15.25
N ASN A 389 24.14 8.10 15.19
CA ASN A 389 23.26 7.22 15.98
C ASN A 389 22.58 6.19 15.08
N LEU A 390 21.85 5.23 15.64
CA LEU A 390 21.00 4.30 14.89
C LEU A 390 19.77 5.00 14.26
N GLU A 391 19.28 6.11 14.82
CA GLU A 391 18.23 6.97 14.25
C GLU A 391 16.88 6.24 13.98
N LEU A 392 16.40 5.49 14.97
CA LEU A 392 15.11 4.77 14.91
C LEU A 392 14.29 4.93 16.20
N ASN A 393 13.99 6.18 16.56
CA ASN A 393 13.46 6.57 17.87
C ASN A 393 12.18 5.84 18.27
N TRP A 394 11.27 5.61 17.33
CA TRP A 394 10.02 4.89 17.63
C TRP A 394 10.23 3.45 18.12
N LEU A 395 11.36 2.83 17.83
CA LEU A 395 11.66 1.45 18.25
C LEU A 395 12.69 1.40 19.38
N LEU A 396 13.70 2.27 19.33
CA LEU A 396 14.78 2.30 20.32
C LEU A 396 14.42 3.10 21.58
N GLY A 397 13.45 4.02 21.49
CA GLY A 397 13.00 4.90 22.59
C GLY A 397 14.02 5.95 23.03
N LYS A 398 15.24 5.92 22.48
CA LYS A 398 16.36 6.81 22.83
C LYS A 398 17.38 6.86 21.71
N ASP A 399 18.27 7.84 21.80
CA ASP A 399 19.47 7.88 20.96
C ASP A 399 20.44 6.76 21.35
N VAL A 400 20.78 5.93 20.36
CA VAL A 400 21.78 4.86 20.49
C VAL A 400 22.89 5.14 19.51
N GLN A 401 24.11 5.34 20.00
CA GLN A 401 25.29 5.62 19.19
C GLN A 401 25.67 4.41 18.34
N CYS A 402 26.10 4.68 17.12
CA CYS A 402 26.68 3.67 16.24
C CYS A 402 28.00 3.17 16.82
N THR A 403 28.17 1.85 16.85
CA THR A 403 29.36 1.19 17.38
C THR A 403 30.34 0.89 16.25
N LYS A 404 31.54 1.46 16.34
CA LYS A 404 32.62 1.17 15.39
C LYS A 404 33.07 -0.28 15.53
N ALA A 405 33.09 -1.03 14.43
CA ALA A 405 33.60 -2.40 14.40
C ALA A 405 34.25 -2.68 13.03
N PRO A 406 35.37 -3.43 12.98
CA PRO A 406 36.07 -3.76 11.73
C PRO A 406 35.34 -4.87 10.95
N VAL A 407 34.09 -4.62 10.56
CA VAL A 407 33.24 -5.56 9.84
C VAL A 407 33.13 -5.14 8.36
N PRO A 408 33.51 -5.99 7.40
CA PRO A 408 33.32 -5.68 5.99
C PRO A 408 31.82 -5.69 5.65
N ILE A 409 31.31 -4.58 5.13
CA ILE A 409 29.91 -4.45 4.71
C ILE A 409 29.83 -4.62 3.18
N ASP A 410 29.40 -5.80 2.75
CA ASP A 410 29.13 -6.14 1.36
C ASP A 410 27.65 -5.96 0.97
N ASP A 411 27.30 -6.28 -0.28
CA ASP A 411 25.94 -6.11 -0.82
C ASP A 411 24.92 -7.12 -0.24
N SER A 412 25.41 -8.20 0.37
CA SER A 412 24.63 -9.29 0.98
C SER A 412 24.62 -9.25 2.52
N PHE A 413 25.22 -8.24 3.13
CA PHE A 413 25.35 -8.15 4.58
C PHE A 413 23.98 -8.18 5.29
N CYS A 414 23.81 -9.13 6.22
CA CYS A 414 22.56 -9.40 6.93
C CYS A 414 22.59 -9.02 8.42
N GLY A 415 23.45 -8.06 8.79
CA GLY A 415 23.51 -7.56 10.16
C GLY A 415 24.24 -8.49 11.13
N LEU A 416 24.47 -7.96 12.33
CA LEU A 416 25.02 -8.64 13.49
C LEU A 416 24.18 -8.23 14.71
N ASP A 417 24.53 -8.69 15.90
CA ASP A 417 23.86 -8.28 17.14
C ASP A 417 24.08 -6.79 17.50
N ILE A 418 25.13 -6.16 16.98
CA ILE A 418 25.39 -4.72 17.09
C ILE A 418 24.81 -3.91 15.92
N ASN A 419 24.62 -2.61 16.14
CA ASN A 419 24.16 -1.64 15.14
C ASN A 419 22.80 -2.00 14.48
N GLN A 420 21.90 -2.63 15.25
CA GLN A 420 20.56 -2.99 14.83
C GLN A 420 19.56 -2.75 15.98
N PRO A 421 18.26 -2.59 15.67
CA PRO A 421 17.68 -2.28 14.36
C PRO A 421 18.15 -0.90 13.86
N LEU A 422 18.45 -0.78 12.57
CA LEU A 422 19.05 0.43 12.01
C LEU A 422 18.00 1.34 11.36
N GLY A 423 18.02 2.61 11.73
CA GLY A 423 17.24 3.66 11.11
C GLY A 423 18.10 4.63 10.30
N GLY A 424 17.60 5.85 10.17
CA GLY A 424 18.24 6.92 9.43
C GLY A 424 17.26 8.05 9.12
N SER A 425 17.81 9.26 9.03
CA SER A 425 17.12 10.49 8.65
C SER A 425 17.28 10.82 7.16
N GLN A 426 18.36 10.34 6.55
CA GLN A 426 18.65 10.61 5.15
C GLN A 426 17.67 9.90 4.21
N LEU A 427 17.06 10.70 3.33
CA LEU A 427 16.06 10.24 2.40
C LEU A 427 16.64 9.36 1.27
N VAL A 428 15.95 8.27 0.98
CA VAL A 428 15.98 7.55 -0.30
C VAL A 428 15.13 8.32 -1.32
N ALA A 429 15.78 9.04 -2.22
CA ALA A 429 15.12 9.88 -3.22
C ALA A 429 14.79 9.09 -4.50
N GLY A 430 13.52 9.11 -4.91
CA GLY A 430 13.07 8.54 -6.18
C GLY A 430 13.04 9.58 -7.30
N HIS A 431 13.07 9.11 -8.55
CA HIS A 431 12.90 9.96 -9.73
C HIS A 431 11.42 10.20 -10.01
N THR A 432 11.00 11.47 -10.03
CA THR A 432 9.61 11.83 -10.31
C THR A 432 9.30 11.71 -11.80
N LEU A 433 8.38 10.83 -12.17
CA LEU A 433 7.95 10.61 -13.56
C LEU A 433 6.78 11.55 -13.93
N TYR A 434 5.77 11.61 -13.08
CA TYR A 434 4.53 12.35 -13.37
C TYR A 434 3.96 12.96 -12.09
N THR A 435 3.32 14.13 -12.21
CA THR A 435 2.62 14.81 -11.10
C THR A 435 1.20 15.17 -11.52
N GLU A 436 0.28 15.13 -10.57
CA GLU A 436 -1.14 15.46 -10.73
C GLU A 436 -1.59 16.32 -9.55
N THR A 437 -2.33 17.39 -9.81
CA THR A 437 -2.68 18.41 -8.80
C THR A 437 -4.16 18.42 -8.41
N ARG A 438 -5.03 17.77 -9.19
CA ARG A 438 -6.49 17.82 -9.01
C ARG A 438 -7.11 16.46 -8.74
N ASP A 439 -6.67 15.44 -9.45
CA ASP A 439 -7.25 14.11 -9.38
C ASP A 439 -6.28 13.11 -8.76
N ARG A 440 -6.23 13.12 -7.42
CA ARG A 440 -5.25 12.36 -6.61
C ARG A 440 -5.05 10.95 -7.14
N MET A 441 -3.79 10.59 -7.36
CA MET A 441 -3.41 9.23 -7.75
C MET A 441 -3.54 8.29 -6.55
N THR A 442 -4.11 7.10 -6.74
CA THR A 442 -4.50 6.18 -5.67
C THR A 442 -3.97 4.75 -5.83
N SER A 443 -3.60 4.34 -7.04
CA SER A 443 -3.07 3.01 -7.30
C SER A 443 -2.10 3.04 -8.48
N VAL A 444 -1.14 2.11 -8.50
CA VAL A 444 -0.21 1.95 -9.62
C VAL A 444 -0.04 0.47 -9.94
N THR A 445 0.02 0.16 -11.23
CA THR A 445 0.55 -1.09 -11.75
C THR A 445 1.38 -0.80 -13.00
N SER A 446 2.25 -1.70 -13.39
CA SER A 446 3.15 -1.47 -14.52
C SER A 446 3.50 -2.77 -15.22
N TYR A 447 3.74 -2.70 -16.53
CA TYR A 447 4.28 -3.80 -17.32
C TYR A 447 5.13 -3.27 -18.48
N VAL A 448 5.94 -4.15 -19.06
CA VAL A 448 6.77 -3.84 -20.22
C VAL A 448 6.08 -4.30 -21.50
N TYR A 449 5.90 -3.38 -22.45
CA TYR A 449 5.38 -3.66 -23.79
C TYR A 449 6.31 -3.06 -24.85
N ASN A 450 6.78 -3.91 -25.78
CA ASN A 450 7.70 -3.50 -26.85
C ASN A 450 8.92 -2.68 -26.36
N GLY A 451 9.49 -3.05 -25.21
CA GLY A 451 10.63 -2.36 -24.61
C GLY A 451 10.30 -1.07 -23.83
N TYR A 452 9.06 -0.58 -23.89
CA TYR A 452 8.56 0.53 -23.08
C TYR A 452 7.95 0.01 -21.79
N CYS A 453 8.22 0.68 -20.68
CA CYS A 453 7.51 0.46 -19.44
C CYS A 453 6.30 1.39 -19.37
N VAL A 454 5.11 0.79 -19.25
CA VAL A 454 3.84 1.50 -19.18
C VAL A 454 3.27 1.33 -17.78
N ALA A 455 3.17 2.45 -17.06
CA ALA A 455 2.50 2.53 -15.77
C ALA A 455 1.03 2.90 -15.96
N PHE A 456 0.14 2.14 -15.32
CA PHE A 456 -1.27 2.46 -15.19
C PHE A 456 -1.52 3.01 -13.80
N VAL A 457 -2.09 4.21 -13.72
CA VAL A 457 -2.31 4.92 -12.46
C VAL A 457 -3.78 5.22 -12.27
N GLY A 458 -4.38 4.61 -11.24
CA GLY A 458 -5.75 4.89 -10.85
C GLY A 458 -5.85 6.21 -10.08
N THR A 459 -7.03 6.84 -10.13
CA THR A 459 -7.28 8.11 -9.45
C THR A 459 -8.50 8.04 -8.52
N LYS A 460 -8.61 9.01 -7.59
CA LYS A 460 -9.72 9.08 -6.64
C LYS A 460 -11.10 9.21 -7.29
N SER A 461 -11.18 9.75 -8.51
CA SER A 461 -12.43 9.92 -9.25
C SER A 461 -12.78 8.74 -10.16
N GLY A 462 -11.98 7.65 -10.14
CA GLY A 462 -12.23 6.44 -10.91
C GLY A 462 -11.66 6.48 -12.33
N HIS A 463 -10.74 7.39 -12.64
CA HIS A 463 -10.01 7.39 -13.90
C HIS A 463 -8.75 6.51 -13.85
N LEU A 464 -8.30 6.05 -15.02
CA LEU A 464 -7.06 5.28 -15.19
C LEU A 464 -6.15 6.00 -16.19
N LYS A 465 -5.07 6.59 -15.69
CA LYS A 465 -4.03 7.24 -16.49
C LYS A 465 -3.06 6.18 -17.03
N LYS A 466 -2.61 6.34 -18.27
CA LYS A 466 -1.55 5.53 -18.88
C LYS A 466 -0.32 6.41 -19.05
N VAL A 467 0.76 6.12 -18.35
CA VAL A 467 2.00 6.90 -18.34
C VAL A 467 3.12 6.03 -18.89
N SER A 468 3.77 6.46 -19.97
CA SER A 468 4.95 5.78 -20.52
C SER A 468 6.21 6.53 -20.13
N GLY A 469 7.22 5.82 -19.61
CA GLY A 469 8.57 6.36 -19.45
C GLY A 469 9.20 6.56 -20.84
N ALA A 470 9.67 7.79 -21.11
CA ALA A 470 10.44 8.13 -22.30
C ALA A 470 11.92 8.24 -21.94
#